data_AF-A0A8S9X105-F1
#
_entry.id   AF-A0A8S9X105-F1
#
_cell.length_a   1.000
_cell.length_b   1.000
_cell.length_c   1.000
_cell.angle_alpha   90.00
_cell.angle_beta   90.00
_cell.angle_gamma   90.00
#
_symmetry.space_group_name_H-M   'P 1'
#
loop_
_entity.id
_entity.type
_entity.pdbx_description
1 polymer ?
#
loop_
_entity_poly.entity_id
_entity_poly.type
_entity_poly.pdbx_seq_one_letter_code
_entity_poly.pdbx_strand_id
1 'polypeptide(L)'
;MRLSRLHFQSLKTNLVSKIFQPLTVAPKDAKEATVNDSSQMSKSQKLMLDMGIIRQSQNGLFHVLPLGLRAMSKLKSLVDSHMQKLGAQEISIPLIVDSALWKKSGRWDKAGDEVFKLKDRHDKELILNPTHEESAAELLATIPQLSHHQLPLLLYQTSTKFRDEIRPRCGLIRGREFVMKDLYSFDESIERARRTYEDVSTAYYNIFNELQLEAIRVEADTGEIGGLQSHEYHISCDIGEDTLRICSNCSHATNSPTESCEECKTTEFRKITALEVGHTFLLGDRYTSPLRAVFKDKNQETKPLIMSSYGLGLSRILAACVESLSTESNINWPYAIAPYKIVIIPAKVSAIYDS
;
A
#
# COMPACT_ATOMS: atom_id res chain seq x y z
N MET A 1 11.12 -47.29 29.67
CA MET A 1 10.75 -46.42 28.53
C MET A 1 11.15 -44.99 28.89
N ARG A 2 12.32 -44.51 28.44
CA ARG A 2 12.80 -43.14 28.74
C ARG A 2 12.12 -42.16 27.79
N LEU A 3 11.33 -41.24 28.33
CA LEU A 3 10.79 -40.09 27.61
C LEU A 3 11.96 -39.26 27.07
N SER A 4 12.00 -39.10 25.75
CA SER A 4 12.99 -38.30 25.04
C SER A 4 12.87 -36.83 25.42
N ARG A 5 13.99 -36.22 25.82
CA ARG A 5 14.14 -34.78 25.94
C ARG A 5 13.89 -34.15 24.56
N LEU A 6 12.71 -33.58 24.36
CA LEU A 6 12.44 -32.62 23.30
C LEU A 6 13.48 -31.49 23.43
N HIS A 7 14.40 -31.43 22.46
CA HIS A 7 15.28 -30.29 22.26
C HIS A 7 14.40 -29.09 21.88
N PHE A 8 13.93 -28.33 22.87
CA PHE A 8 13.60 -26.94 22.64
C PHE A 8 14.91 -26.24 22.31
N GLN A 9 15.19 -26.08 21.01
CA GLN A 9 16.14 -25.07 20.58
C GLN A 9 15.67 -23.75 21.22
N SER A 10 16.48 -23.20 22.11
CA SER A 10 16.23 -21.93 22.76
C SER A 10 16.01 -20.88 21.68
N LEU A 11 14.74 -20.51 21.46
CA LEU A 11 14.39 -19.31 20.71
C LEU A 11 15.06 -18.16 21.46
N LYS A 12 16.11 -17.59 20.87
CA LYS A 12 16.72 -16.36 21.39
C LYS A 12 15.66 -15.27 21.35
N THR A 13 15.13 -14.89 22.51
CA THR A 13 14.19 -13.78 22.63
C THR A 13 14.94 -12.46 22.49
N ASN A 14 14.33 -11.50 21.78
CA ASN A 14 14.91 -10.17 21.66
C ASN A 14 14.74 -9.43 23.00
N LEU A 15 15.86 -9.16 23.67
CA LEU A 15 15.91 -8.31 24.85
C LEU A 15 15.85 -6.85 24.41
N VAL A 16 15.08 -6.02 25.11
CA VAL A 16 14.98 -4.57 24.81
C VAL A 16 16.38 -3.92 24.76
N SER A 17 17.30 -4.33 25.64
CA SER A 17 18.70 -3.87 25.67
C SER A 17 19.52 -4.20 24.42
N LYS A 18 19.01 -5.07 23.54
CA LYS A 18 19.66 -5.51 22.29
C LYS A 18 18.86 -5.12 21.05
N ILE A 19 17.71 -4.47 21.20
CA ILE A 19 16.94 -3.95 20.07
C ILE A 19 17.52 -2.58 19.71
N PHE A 20 17.88 -2.39 18.44
CA PHE A 20 18.21 -1.05 17.94
C PHE A 20 16.94 -0.21 17.84
N GLN A 21 16.70 0.62 18.85
CA GLN A 21 15.56 1.53 18.94
C GLN A 21 16.05 2.88 19.49
N PRO A 22 16.56 3.78 18.62
CA PRO A 22 17.01 5.09 19.03
C PRO A 22 15.79 5.98 19.36
N LEU A 23 15.36 5.93 20.61
CA LEU A 23 14.29 6.77 21.14
C LEU A 23 14.73 8.23 21.19
N THR A 24 13.89 9.15 20.72
CA THR A 24 14.08 10.58 20.93
C THR A 24 13.33 10.96 22.20
N VAL A 25 14.04 11.01 23.32
CA VAL A 25 13.45 11.48 24.59
C VAL A 25 13.56 12.99 24.62
N ALA A 26 12.44 13.69 24.46
CA ALA A 26 12.38 15.13 24.73
C ALA A 26 12.72 15.38 26.22
N PRO A 27 13.71 16.24 26.56
CA PRO A 27 13.99 16.58 27.95
C PRO A 27 12.75 17.21 28.62
N LYS A 28 12.46 16.84 29.87
CA LYS A 28 11.31 17.36 30.64
C LYS A 28 11.28 18.90 30.75
N ASP A 29 12.43 19.56 30.60
CA ASP A 29 12.60 21.01 30.73
C ASP A 29 13.10 21.70 29.45
N ALA A 30 13.10 21.00 28.31
CA ALA A 30 13.44 21.64 27.04
C ALA A 30 12.29 22.54 26.61
N LYS A 31 12.42 23.86 26.87
CA LYS A 31 11.81 24.88 26.02
C LYS A 31 12.14 24.50 24.58
N GLU A 32 11.12 24.20 23.79
CA GLU A 32 11.13 23.85 22.36
C GLU A 32 12.46 24.20 21.67
N ALA A 33 13.44 23.31 21.81
CA ALA A 33 14.78 23.55 21.29
C ALA A 33 14.76 23.11 19.83
N THR A 34 14.48 24.07 18.96
CA THR A 34 15.01 24.23 17.59
C THR A 34 15.53 22.95 16.92
N VAL A 35 14.60 22.05 16.58
CA VAL A 35 14.71 21.19 15.40
C VAL A 35 13.61 21.66 14.48
N ASN A 36 13.98 22.13 13.29
CA ASN A 36 13.10 22.77 12.30
C ASN A 36 11.65 22.24 12.32
N ASP A 37 10.71 23.16 12.55
CA ASP A 37 9.29 23.05 12.17
C ASP A 37 8.45 21.93 12.82
N SER A 38 8.51 21.80 14.15
CA SER A 38 7.62 20.90 14.92
C SER A 38 6.13 21.28 14.85
N SER A 39 5.78 22.42 14.24
CA SER A 39 4.40 22.88 14.00
C SER A 39 3.71 22.24 12.79
N GLN A 40 4.42 21.50 11.92
CA GLN A 40 3.88 20.98 10.66
C GLN A 40 3.89 19.45 10.51
N MET A 41 4.32 18.69 11.51
CA MET A 41 4.43 17.23 11.40
C MET A 41 3.13 16.53 11.77
N SER A 42 2.76 15.49 11.01
CA SER A 42 1.65 14.61 11.39
C SER A 42 1.94 13.84 12.67
N LYS A 43 0.88 13.40 13.36
CA LYS A 43 1.01 12.59 14.59
C LYS A 43 1.79 11.30 14.33
N SER A 44 1.47 10.60 13.25
CA SER A 44 2.16 9.40 12.80
C SER A 44 3.65 9.65 12.54
N GLN A 45 4.00 10.73 11.82
CA GLN A 45 5.40 11.06 11.53
C GLN A 45 6.17 11.32 12.82
N LYS A 46 5.62 12.14 13.72
CA LYS A 46 6.22 12.48 15.01
C LYS A 46 6.44 11.22 15.86
N LEU A 47 5.39 10.44 16.10
CA LEU A 47 5.47 9.23 16.91
C LEU A 47 6.45 8.20 16.33
N MET A 48 6.45 8.00 15.01
CA MET A 48 7.35 7.04 14.39
C MET A 48 8.83 7.46 14.48
N LEU A 49 9.13 8.76 14.47
CA LEU A 49 10.50 9.27 14.69
C LEU A 49 10.89 9.17 16.17
N ASP A 50 10.00 9.59 17.07
CA ASP A 50 10.26 9.63 18.51
C ASP A 50 10.44 8.23 19.10
N MET A 51 9.64 7.27 18.64
CA MET A 51 9.65 5.88 19.13
C MET A 51 10.67 5.00 18.40
N GLY A 52 11.52 5.56 17.54
CA GLY A 52 12.56 4.82 16.82
C GLY A 52 11.99 3.77 15.86
N ILE A 53 10.86 4.08 15.21
CA ILE A 53 10.23 3.25 14.17
C ILE A 53 10.84 3.58 12.80
N ILE A 54 11.09 4.86 12.53
CA ILE A 54 11.75 5.35 11.31
C ILE A 54 12.83 6.38 11.65
N ARG A 55 13.76 6.61 10.72
CA ARG A 55 14.68 7.75 10.72
C ARG A 55 14.75 8.34 9.32
N GLN A 56 14.72 9.66 9.22
CA GLN A 56 14.82 10.31 7.92
C GLN A 56 16.25 10.19 7.36
N SER A 57 16.36 9.79 6.10
CA SER A 57 17.62 9.77 5.34
C SER A 57 17.77 11.06 4.53
N GLN A 58 16.76 11.37 3.71
CA GLN A 58 16.64 12.59 2.93
C GLN A 58 15.16 13.01 2.87
N ASN A 59 14.86 14.12 2.19
CA ASN A 59 13.47 14.52 2.02
C ASN A 59 12.67 13.43 1.28
N GLY A 60 11.59 12.94 1.90
CA GLY A 60 10.77 11.84 1.38
C GLY A 60 11.40 10.44 1.43
N LEU A 61 12.58 10.25 2.03
CA LEU A 61 13.28 8.97 2.12
C LEU A 61 13.56 8.60 3.58
N PHE A 62 13.23 7.37 3.98
CA PHE A 62 13.26 6.93 5.38
C PHE A 62 13.95 5.58 5.55
N HIS A 63 14.82 5.50 6.56
CA HIS A 63 15.23 4.24 7.13
C HIS A 63 14.08 3.69 8.00
N VAL A 64 13.61 2.48 7.70
CA VAL A 64 12.64 1.77 8.55
C VAL A 64 13.42 0.89 9.53
N LEU A 65 13.28 1.19 10.83
CA LEU A 65 14.06 0.55 11.90
C LEU A 65 13.44 -0.80 12.32
N PRO A 66 14.12 -1.63 13.14
CA PRO A 66 13.71 -3.01 13.38
C PRO A 66 12.25 -3.21 13.83
N LEU A 67 11.71 -2.34 14.67
CA LEU A 67 10.30 -2.43 15.09
C LEU A 67 9.34 -2.09 13.94
N GLY A 68 9.62 -1.03 13.19
CA GLY A 68 8.84 -0.65 12.01
C GLY A 68 8.90 -1.71 10.92
N LEU A 69 10.09 -2.29 10.69
CA LEU A 69 10.28 -3.33 9.68
C LEU A 69 9.56 -4.62 10.08
N ARG A 70 9.51 -4.94 11.37
CA ARG A 70 8.74 -6.08 11.88
C ARG A 70 7.23 -5.86 11.72
N ALA A 71 6.72 -4.66 11.99
CA ALA A 71 5.32 -4.32 11.74
C ALA A 71 4.99 -4.37 10.23
N MET A 72 5.86 -3.79 9.39
CA MET A 72 5.76 -3.85 7.94
C MET A 72 5.75 -5.30 7.43
N SER A 73 6.64 -6.15 7.93
CA SER A 73 6.67 -7.57 7.56
C SER A 73 5.36 -8.29 7.91
N LYS A 74 4.75 -7.98 9.07
CA LYS A 74 3.46 -8.55 9.45
C LYS A 74 2.33 -8.03 8.56
N LEU A 75 2.35 -6.75 8.21
CA LEU A 75 1.39 -6.17 7.26
C LEU A 75 1.51 -6.85 5.89
N LYS A 76 2.73 -7.06 5.39
CA LYS A 76 2.98 -7.82 4.16
C LYS A 76 2.39 -9.23 4.25
N SER A 77 2.68 -9.97 5.33
CA SER A 77 2.14 -11.33 5.53
C SER A 77 0.61 -11.37 5.64
N LEU A 78 -0.02 -10.36 6.26
CA LEU A 78 -1.47 -10.24 6.32
C LEU A 78 -2.06 -10.08 4.91
N VAL A 79 -1.53 -9.13 4.14
CA VAL A 79 -1.97 -8.87 2.76
C VAL A 79 -1.74 -10.10 1.89
N ASP A 80 -0.57 -10.72 1.98
CA ASP A 80 -0.19 -11.94 1.28
C ASP A 80 -1.19 -13.08 1.53
N SER A 81 -1.56 -13.34 2.79
CA SER A 81 -2.58 -14.32 3.16
C SER A 81 -3.94 -14.04 2.50
N HIS A 82 -4.35 -12.78 2.40
CA HIS A 82 -5.61 -12.42 1.73
C HIS A 82 -5.53 -12.58 0.21
N MET A 83 -4.40 -12.22 -0.41
CA MET A 83 -4.20 -12.42 -1.86
C MET A 83 -4.17 -13.91 -2.22
N GLN A 84 -3.50 -14.74 -1.42
CA GLN A 84 -3.46 -16.19 -1.63
C GLN A 84 -4.85 -16.85 -1.48
N LYS A 85 -5.70 -16.36 -0.56
CA LYS A 85 -7.10 -16.82 -0.45
C LYS A 85 -7.93 -16.55 -1.70
N LEU A 86 -7.60 -15.51 -2.47
CA LEU A 86 -8.21 -15.23 -3.78
C LEU A 86 -7.65 -16.12 -4.90
N GLY A 87 -6.63 -16.94 -4.63
CA GLY A 87 -5.90 -17.68 -5.65
C GLY A 87 -4.90 -16.83 -6.44
N ALA A 88 -4.58 -15.62 -5.95
CA ALA A 88 -3.56 -14.79 -6.58
C ALA A 88 -2.17 -15.36 -6.34
N GLN A 89 -1.29 -15.19 -7.33
CA GLN A 89 0.06 -15.74 -7.34
C GLN A 89 1.08 -14.61 -7.22
N GLU A 90 1.99 -14.73 -6.24
CA GLU A 90 3.06 -13.75 -6.07
C GLU A 90 4.13 -13.93 -7.16
N ILE A 91 4.50 -12.82 -7.78
CA ILE A 91 5.57 -12.73 -8.78
C ILE A 91 6.50 -11.56 -8.42
N SER A 92 7.63 -11.46 -9.11
CA SER A 92 8.53 -10.31 -9.01
C SER A 92 8.73 -9.70 -10.40
N ILE A 93 8.33 -8.43 -10.54
CA ILE A 93 8.50 -7.68 -11.77
C ILE A 93 9.72 -6.75 -11.60
N PRO A 94 10.62 -6.66 -12.60
CA PRO A 94 11.75 -5.74 -12.54
C PRO A 94 11.32 -4.29 -12.34
N LEU A 95 12.01 -3.60 -11.43
CA LEU A 95 11.75 -2.20 -11.12
C LEU A 95 12.29 -1.25 -12.19
N ILE A 96 13.38 -1.62 -12.86
CA ILE A 96 13.98 -0.84 -13.95
C ILE A 96 13.53 -1.44 -15.27
N VAL A 97 12.87 -0.65 -16.10
CA VAL A 97 12.42 -1.09 -17.44
C VAL A 97 12.83 -0.11 -18.52
N ASP A 98 12.76 -0.59 -19.77
CA ASP A 98 13.03 0.21 -20.96
C ASP A 98 11.92 1.25 -21.17
N SER A 99 12.29 2.50 -21.42
CA SER A 99 11.33 3.56 -21.78
C SER A 99 10.46 3.19 -22.99
N ALA A 100 10.97 2.35 -23.90
CA ALA A 100 10.22 1.87 -25.07
C ALA A 100 8.90 1.18 -24.68
N LEU A 101 8.86 0.51 -23.52
CA LEU A 101 7.64 -0.13 -23.04
C LEU A 101 6.56 0.90 -22.69
N TRP A 102 6.93 1.96 -21.97
CA TRP A 102 6.04 3.08 -21.63
C TRP A 102 5.65 3.92 -22.84
N LYS A 103 6.52 3.99 -23.86
CA LYS A 103 6.19 4.63 -25.15
C LYS A 103 5.10 3.85 -25.89
N LYS A 104 5.09 2.51 -25.83
CA LYS A 104 4.03 1.67 -26.43
C LYS A 104 2.66 1.87 -25.78
N SER A 105 2.60 2.11 -24.46
CA SER A 105 1.34 2.41 -23.76
C SER A 105 0.88 3.86 -23.92
N GLY A 106 1.75 4.74 -24.43
CA GLY A 106 1.50 6.18 -24.54
C GLY A 106 1.60 6.95 -23.22
N ARG A 107 2.09 6.31 -22.14
CA ARG A 107 2.27 6.94 -20.83
C ARG A 107 3.61 7.66 -20.68
N TRP A 108 4.60 7.36 -21.51
CA TRP A 108 5.93 7.99 -21.43
C TRP A 108 5.87 9.52 -21.45
N ASP A 109 5.12 10.10 -22.39
CA ASP A 109 5.06 11.55 -22.56
C ASP A 109 4.21 12.23 -21.47
N LYS A 110 3.29 11.48 -20.85
CA LYS A 110 2.38 11.97 -19.80
C LYS A 110 2.91 11.76 -18.38
N ALA A 111 3.93 10.92 -18.21
CA ALA A 111 4.51 10.59 -16.92
C ALA A 111 5.04 11.83 -16.16
N GLY A 112 5.34 12.92 -16.87
CA GLY A 112 5.77 14.18 -16.28
C GLY A 112 7.10 14.05 -15.51
N ASP A 113 7.25 14.90 -14.49
CA ASP A 113 8.43 14.97 -13.63
C ASP A 113 8.31 14.11 -12.37
N GLU A 114 7.15 13.48 -12.14
CA GLU A 114 6.91 12.62 -10.95
C GLU A 114 7.57 11.22 -11.07
N VAL A 115 8.24 10.95 -12.18
CA VAL A 115 8.80 9.66 -12.52
C VAL A 115 10.31 9.77 -12.71
N PHE A 116 11.05 8.92 -12.00
CA PHE A 116 12.51 8.87 -12.16
C PHE A 116 12.89 8.28 -13.51
N LYS A 117 13.50 9.12 -14.36
CA LYS A 117 14.11 8.74 -15.63
C LYS A 117 15.60 8.48 -15.42
N LEU A 118 16.09 7.40 -16.01
CA LEU A 118 17.46 6.92 -15.85
C LEU A 118 18.11 6.77 -17.23
N LYS A 119 19.44 6.85 -17.26
CA LYS A 119 20.26 6.44 -18.41
C LYS A 119 21.30 5.45 -17.94
N ASP A 120 21.45 4.34 -18.65
CA ASP A 120 22.55 3.42 -18.39
C ASP A 120 23.86 3.88 -19.05
N ARG A 121 24.93 3.11 -18.85
CA ARG A 121 26.26 3.39 -19.43
C ARG A 121 26.33 3.30 -20.97
N HIS A 122 25.25 2.87 -21.62
CA HIS A 122 25.10 2.76 -23.06
C HIS A 122 24.10 3.80 -23.59
N ASP A 123 23.80 4.84 -22.80
CA ASP A 123 22.83 5.91 -23.10
C ASP A 123 21.40 5.41 -23.36
N LYS A 124 21.07 4.21 -22.87
CA LYS A 124 19.71 3.68 -22.97
C LYS A 124 18.79 4.38 -21.98
N GLU A 125 17.67 4.90 -22.48
CA GLU A 125 16.62 5.52 -21.66
C GLU A 125 15.82 4.46 -20.90
N LEU A 126 15.92 4.51 -19.57
CA LEU A 126 15.26 3.62 -18.64
C LEU A 126 14.34 4.41 -17.71
N ILE A 127 13.42 3.70 -17.08
CA ILE A 127 12.49 4.23 -16.09
C ILE A 127 12.56 3.38 -14.82
N LEU A 128 12.53 4.06 -13.67
CA LEU A 128 12.29 3.41 -12.39
C LEU A 128 10.77 3.36 -12.20
N ASN A 129 10.19 2.17 -12.35
CA ASN A 129 8.75 1.99 -12.44
C ASN A 129 8.02 2.53 -11.18
N PRO A 130 7.16 3.55 -11.33
CA PRO A 130 6.27 3.98 -10.24
C PRO A 130 5.09 3.01 -10.06
N THR A 131 4.80 2.20 -11.08
CA THR A 131 3.81 1.12 -11.17
C THR A 131 4.17 0.19 -12.36
N HIS A 132 3.51 -0.95 -12.53
CA HIS A 132 3.89 -2.02 -13.46
C HIS A 132 2.77 -2.49 -14.40
N GLU A 133 1.77 -1.65 -14.75
CA GLU A 133 0.71 -2.09 -15.69
C GLU A 133 1.30 -2.57 -17.02
N GLU A 134 2.22 -1.80 -17.61
CA GLU A 134 2.87 -2.16 -18.86
C GLU A 134 3.70 -3.44 -18.74
N SER A 135 4.46 -3.58 -17.65
CA SER A 135 5.32 -4.74 -17.45
C SER A 135 4.52 -6.02 -17.21
N ALA A 136 3.39 -5.93 -16.49
CA ALA A 136 2.49 -7.06 -16.30
C ALA A 136 1.85 -7.46 -17.65
N ALA A 137 1.33 -6.51 -18.43
CA ALA A 137 0.77 -6.80 -19.74
C ALA A 137 1.83 -7.36 -20.72
N GLU A 138 3.05 -6.80 -20.73
CA GLU A 138 4.15 -7.30 -21.55
C GLU A 138 4.51 -8.75 -21.18
N LEU A 139 4.57 -9.09 -19.89
CA LEU A 139 4.81 -10.47 -19.45
C LEU A 139 3.79 -11.43 -20.08
N LEU A 140 2.50 -11.11 -20.04
CA LEU A 140 1.46 -11.94 -20.63
C LEU A 140 1.57 -12.01 -22.16
N ALA A 141 2.02 -10.94 -22.82
CA ALA A 141 2.25 -10.92 -24.25
C ALA A 141 3.42 -11.84 -24.69
N THR A 142 4.36 -12.16 -23.79
CA THR A 142 5.44 -13.11 -24.10
C THR A 142 5.00 -14.57 -24.11
N ILE A 143 3.82 -14.89 -23.56
CA ILE A 143 3.34 -16.26 -23.44
C ILE A 143 2.66 -16.66 -24.76
N PRO A 144 3.16 -17.69 -25.47
CA PRO A 144 2.50 -18.18 -26.66
C PRO A 144 1.19 -18.88 -26.28
N GLN A 145 0.08 -18.45 -26.89
CA GLN A 145 -1.19 -19.18 -26.90
C GLN A 145 -1.82 -19.41 -25.51
N LEU A 146 -2.04 -18.33 -24.75
CA LEU A 146 -2.85 -18.40 -23.53
C LEU A 146 -4.29 -18.82 -23.86
N SER A 147 -4.86 -19.78 -23.13
CA SER A 147 -6.23 -20.28 -23.34
C SER A 147 -7.19 -19.72 -22.31
N HIS A 148 -8.47 -19.53 -22.68
CA HIS A 148 -9.52 -19.08 -21.75
C HIS A 148 -9.66 -19.97 -20.50
N HIS A 149 -9.30 -21.26 -20.59
CA HIS A 149 -9.31 -22.18 -19.44
C HIS A 149 -8.33 -21.81 -18.32
N GLN A 150 -7.33 -20.99 -18.62
CA GLN A 150 -6.34 -20.51 -17.65
C GLN A 150 -6.80 -19.22 -16.96
N LEU A 151 -7.90 -18.60 -17.41
CA LEU A 151 -8.41 -17.34 -16.89
C LEU A 151 -9.51 -17.58 -15.84
N PRO A 152 -9.62 -16.73 -14.80
CA PRO A 152 -8.81 -15.53 -14.58
C PRO A 152 -7.42 -15.84 -14.02
N LEU A 153 -6.43 -15.02 -14.40
CA LEU A 153 -5.11 -15.00 -13.76
C LEU A 153 -5.01 -13.79 -12.85
N LEU A 154 -4.58 -14.00 -11.60
CA LEU A 154 -4.32 -12.94 -10.63
C LEU A 154 -2.84 -13.00 -10.25
N LEU A 155 -2.07 -11.99 -10.65
CA LEU A 155 -0.64 -11.90 -10.38
C LEU A 155 -0.38 -10.67 -9.53
N TYR A 156 0.37 -10.79 -8.43
CA TYR A 156 0.70 -9.64 -7.59
C TYR A 156 2.15 -9.66 -7.15
N GLN A 157 2.61 -8.52 -6.67
CA GLN A 157 3.89 -8.40 -6.00
C GLN A 157 3.78 -7.42 -4.84
N THR A 158 4.69 -7.55 -3.87
CA THR A 158 4.92 -6.52 -2.87
C THR A 158 6.35 -6.02 -3.01
N SER A 159 6.51 -4.84 -3.61
CA SER A 159 7.84 -4.27 -3.88
C SER A 159 7.90 -2.79 -3.56
N THR A 160 9.12 -2.29 -3.39
CA THR A 160 9.40 -0.87 -3.24
C THR A 160 9.16 -0.16 -4.58
N LYS A 161 8.51 0.99 -4.51
CA LYS A 161 8.20 1.88 -5.63
C LYS A 161 8.82 3.25 -5.38
N PHE A 162 9.02 3.97 -6.47
CA PHE A 162 9.61 5.30 -6.45
C PHE A 162 8.72 6.27 -7.21
N ARG A 163 8.47 7.42 -6.62
CA ARG A 163 7.82 8.58 -7.28
C ARG A 163 8.59 9.82 -6.87
N ASP A 164 8.94 10.67 -7.82
CA ASP A 164 9.66 11.91 -7.53
C ASP A 164 8.67 12.99 -7.06
N GLU A 165 8.09 12.73 -5.89
CA GLU A 165 7.12 13.59 -5.26
C GLU A 165 7.71 14.97 -5.00
N ILE A 166 7.08 16.01 -5.57
CA ILE A 166 7.53 17.40 -5.50
C ILE A 166 7.55 17.89 -4.06
N ARG A 167 6.55 17.49 -3.24
CA ARG A 167 6.44 17.89 -1.83
C ARG A 167 6.16 16.69 -0.92
N PRO A 168 7.19 15.89 -0.59
CA PRO A 168 7.06 14.79 0.36
C PRO A 168 6.68 15.33 1.74
N ARG A 169 5.72 14.69 2.41
CA ARG A 169 5.18 15.14 3.71
C ARG A 169 4.60 13.98 4.51
N CYS A 170 4.35 14.22 5.80
CA CYS A 170 3.69 13.27 6.71
C CYS A 170 4.41 11.91 6.81
N GLY A 171 5.75 11.90 6.75
CA GLY A 171 6.55 10.70 6.92
C GLY A 171 6.33 9.65 5.82
N LEU A 172 5.93 8.44 6.21
CA LEU A 172 5.68 7.32 5.29
C LEU A 172 4.39 7.44 4.48
N ILE A 173 3.57 8.46 4.74
CA ILE A 173 2.30 8.67 4.04
C ILE A 173 2.52 9.19 2.63
N ARG A 174 3.40 10.18 2.48
CA ARG A 174 3.74 10.80 1.18
C ARG A 174 5.26 10.95 1.07
N GLY A 175 5.92 9.83 0.79
CA GLY A 175 7.36 9.73 0.53
C GLY A 175 7.68 9.57 -0.95
N ARG A 176 8.98 9.60 -1.28
CA ARG A 176 9.50 9.34 -2.64
C ARG A 176 9.82 7.87 -2.87
N GLU A 177 10.11 7.14 -1.80
CA GLU A 177 10.30 5.68 -1.78
C GLU A 177 9.28 5.06 -0.83
N PHE A 178 8.49 4.10 -1.31
CA PHE A 178 7.45 3.47 -0.51
C PHE A 178 7.19 2.03 -0.94
N VAL A 179 6.68 1.22 0.00
CA VAL A 179 6.28 -0.16 -0.27
C VAL A 179 4.84 -0.17 -0.74
N MET A 180 4.60 -0.82 -1.87
CA MET A 180 3.26 -1.02 -2.43
C MET A 180 3.07 -2.50 -2.75
N LYS A 181 1.84 -2.98 -2.51
CA LYS A 181 1.34 -4.19 -3.12
C LYS A 181 0.58 -3.78 -4.37
N ASP A 182 0.90 -4.37 -5.50
CA ASP A 182 0.26 -4.18 -6.80
C ASP A 182 -0.17 -5.56 -7.32
N LEU A 183 -1.46 -5.73 -7.61
CA LEU A 183 -2.06 -6.92 -8.21
C LEU A 183 -2.60 -6.55 -9.59
N TYR A 184 -2.45 -7.45 -10.54
CA TYR A 184 -2.94 -7.36 -11.91
C TYR A 184 -3.78 -8.60 -12.20
N SER A 185 -5.07 -8.41 -12.53
CA SER A 185 -5.93 -9.50 -13.00
C SER A 185 -6.06 -9.48 -14.52
N PHE A 186 -6.18 -10.67 -15.11
CA PHE A 186 -6.40 -10.87 -16.53
C PHE A 186 -7.58 -11.82 -16.72
N ASP A 187 -8.59 -11.35 -17.43
CA ASP A 187 -9.91 -11.95 -17.55
C ASP A 187 -10.32 -12.12 -19.03
N GLU A 188 -11.24 -13.07 -19.28
CA GLU A 188 -11.76 -13.34 -20.64
C GLU A 188 -12.77 -12.28 -21.13
N SER A 189 -13.43 -11.57 -20.19
CA SER A 189 -14.48 -10.59 -20.51
C SER A 189 -14.62 -9.53 -19.42
N ILE A 190 -15.28 -8.41 -19.74
CA ILE A 190 -15.53 -7.32 -18.79
C ILE A 190 -16.42 -7.79 -17.63
N GLU A 191 -17.39 -8.65 -17.89
CA GLU A 191 -18.28 -9.21 -16.86
C GLU A 191 -17.52 -10.07 -15.85
N ARG A 192 -16.52 -10.85 -16.32
CA ARG A 192 -15.64 -11.63 -15.45
C ARG A 192 -14.71 -10.71 -14.66
N ALA A 193 -14.09 -9.74 -15.32
CA ALA A 193 -13.22 -8.76 -14.69
C ALA A 193 -13.94 -7.98 -13.58
N ARG A 194 -15.22 -7.62 -13.75
CA ARG A 194 -16.03 -6.99 -12.70
C ARG A 194 -16.25 -7.88 -11.48
N ARG A 195 -16.42 -9.20 -11.66
CA ARG A 195 -16.54 -10.14 -10.53
C ARG A 195 -15.23 -10.21 -9.76
N THR A 196 -14.11 -10.40 -10.47
CA THR A 196 -12.77 -10.39 -9.87
C THR A 196 -12.48 -9.06 -9.17
N TYR A 197 -12.94 -7.95 -9.74
CA TYR A 197 -12.80 -6.63 -9.14
C TYR A 197 -13.49 -6.53 -7.77
N GLU A 198 -14.72 -7.02 -7.66
CA GLU A 198 -15.47 -7.03 -6.40
C GLU A 198 -14.91 -8.06 -5.39
N ASP A 199 -14.39 -9.20 -5.85
CA ASP A 199 -13.71 -10.18 -5.00
C ASP A 199 -12.45 -9.56 -4.36
N VAL A 200 -11.64 -8.83 -5.15
CA VAL A 200 -10.46 -8.13 -4.65
C VAL A 200 -10.87 -6.97 -3.72
N SER A 201 -11.92 -6.21 -4.07
CA SER A 201 -12.48 -5.16 -3.19
C SER A 201 -12.89 -5.74 -1.83
N THR A 202 -13.53 -6.90 -1.81
CA THR A 202 -13.93 -7.59 -0.58
C THR A 202 -12.70 -7.99 0.25
N ALA A 203 -11.64 -8.49 -0.40
CA ALA A 203 -10.39 -8.80 0.29
C ALA A 203 -9.73 -7.55 0.90
N TYR A 204 -9.80 -6.40 0.22
CA TYR A 204 -9.30 -5.13 0.76
C TYR A 204 -10.05 -4.72 2.04
N TYR A 205 -11.38 -4.78 2.03
CA TYR A 205 -12.18 -4.52 3.23
C TYR A 205 -11.81 -5.46 4.39
N ASN A 206 -11.59 -6.74 4.11
CA ASN A 206 -11.17 -7.69 5.15
C ASN A 206 -9.79 -7.33 5.73
N ILE A 207 -8.85 -6.91 4.90
CA ILE A 207 -7.53 -6.42 5.34
C ILE A 207 -7.71 -5.20 6.25
N PHE A 208 -8.48 -4.20 5.84
CA PHE A 208 -8.68 -2.98 6.64
C PHE A 208 -9.41 -3.27 7.96
N ASN A 209 -10.39 -4.16 7.95
CA ASN A 209 -11.09 -4.61 9.16
C ASN A 209 -10.15 -5.29 10.16
N GLU A 210 -9.25 -6.17 9.71
CA GLU A 210 -8.23 -6.79 10.58
C GLU A 210 -7.21 -5.80 11.13
N LEU A 211 -7.02 -4.67 10.42
CA LEU A 211 -6.20 -3.54 10.86
C LEU A 211 -6.98 -2.53 11.73
N GLN A 212 -8.28 -2.76 11.98
CA GLN A 212 -9.15 -1.84 12.72
C GLN A 212 -9.27 -0.47 12.05
N LEU A 213 -9.20 -0.44 10.72
CA LEU A 213 -9.35 0.76 9.92
C LEU A 213 -10.70 0.73 9.19
N GLU A 214 -11.53 1.75 9.40
CA GLU A 214 -12.78 1.93 8.68
C GLU A 214 -12.49 2.55 7.30
N ALA A 215 -12.42 1.70 6.28
CA ALA A 215 -12.19 2.13 4.91
C ALA A 215 -13.49 2.53 4.21
N ILE A 216 -13.47 3.69 3.56
CA ILE A 216 -14.56 4.21 2.74
C ILE A 216 -14.14 4.09 1.28
N ARG A 217 -14.92 3.37 0.48
CA ARG A 217 -14.70 3.26 -0.97
C ARG A 217 -15.50 4.35 -1.67
N VAL A 218 -14.85 5.07 -2.57
CA VAL A 218 -15.48 6.08 -3.41
C VAL A 218 -15.12 5.84 -4.87
N GLU A 219 -16.02 6.16 -5.79
CA GLU A 219 -15.69 6.22 -7.21
C GLU A 219 -14.67 7.34 -7.45
N ALA A 220 -13.72 7.10 -8.34
CA ALA A 220 -12.61 8.01 -8.60
C ALA A 220 -12.32 8.16 -10.09
N ASP A 221 -11.64 9.24 -10.47
CA ASP A 221 -11.16 9.43 -11.83
C ASP A 221 -10.08 8.40 -12.17
N THR A 222 -10.17 7.83 -13.38
CA THR A 222 -9.17 6.88 -13.87
C THR A 222 -7.79 7.50 -14.13
N GLY A 223 -7.71 8.82 -14.28
CA GLY A 223 -6.48 9.58 -14.46
C GLY A 223 -5.58 9.07 -15.58
N GLU A 224 -4.27 9.13 -15.36
CA GLU A 224 -3.26 8.68 -16.32
C GLU A 224 -3.18 7.14 -16.45
N ILE A 225 -3.58 6.43 -15.40
CA ILE A 225 -3.72 4.96 -15.44
C ILE A 225 -4.80 4.57 -16.45
N GLY A 226 -5.88 5.37 -16.53
CA GLY A 226 -7.03 5.18 -17.42
C GLY A 226 -7.85 3.93 -17.09
N GLY A 227 -8.83 3.64 -17.94
CA GLY A 227 -9.70 2.47 -17.79
C GLY A 227 -11.17 2.81 -17.97
N LEU A 228 -12.02 1.88 -17.54
CA LEU A 228 -13.47 1.96 -17.60
C LEU A 228 -14.08 2.40 -16.28
N GLN A 229 -13.42 2.08 -15.16
CA GLN A 229 -13.92 2.35 -13.81
C GLN A 229 -12.76 2.35 -12.81
N SER A 230 -12.85 3.17 -11.78
CA SER A 230 -11.89 3.21 -10.68
C SER A 230 -12.56 3.48 -9.34
N HIS A 231 -11.96 2.95 -8.28
CA HIS A 231 -12.33 3.29 -6.91
C HIS A 231 -11.10 3.48 -6.04
N GLU A 232 -11.19 4.48 -5.18
CA GLU A 232 -10.23 4.76 -4.11
C GLU A 232 -10.77 4.26 -2.78
N TYR A 233 -9.86 3.88 -1.89
CA TYR A 233 -10.16 3.43 -0.53
C TYR A 233 -9.52 4.41 0.43
N HIS A 234 -10.33 5.05 1.25
CA HIS A 234 -9.91 6.13 2.13
C HIS A 234 -10.10 5.78 3.60
N ILE A 235 -9.18 6.24 4.44
CA ILE A 235 -9.34 6.24 5.90
C ILE A 235 -9.60 7.67 6.36
N SER A 236 -10.64 7.87 7.18
CA SER A 236 -10.93 9.20 7.76
C SER A 236 -9.78 9.66 8.67
N CYS A 237 -9.14 10.78 8.34
CA CYS A 237 -8.11 11.40 9.16
C CYS A 237 -7.86 12.86 8.77
N ASP A 238 -7.49 13.69 9.75
CA ASP A 238 -7.35 15.14 9.57
C ASP A 238 -6.17 15.53 8.66
N ILE A 239 -5.17 14.65 8.54
CA ILE A 239 -4.00 14.85 7.67
C ILE A 239 -4.21 14.35 6.23
N GLY A 240 -5.42 13.85 5.93
CA GLY A 240 -5.79 13.40 4.61
C GLY A 240 -5.72 14.55 3.60
N GLU A 241 -5.51 14.19 2.34
CA GLU A 241 -5.40 15.17 1.25
C GLU A 241 -6.73 15.30 0.49
N ASP A 242 -7.58 14.30 0.63
CA ASP A 242 -8.86 14.21 -0.05
C ASP A 242 -9.98 14.66 0.87
N THR A 243 -10.94 15.38 0.30
CA THR A 243 -12.19 15.72 0.99
C THR A 243 -13.30 14.85 0.44
N LEU A 244 -13.84 13.97 1.28
CA LEU A 244 -14.99 13.16 0.93
C LEU A 244 -16.28 13.81 1.41
N ARG A 245 -17.34 13.61 0.64
CA ARG A 245 -18.71 13.99 0.97
C ARG A 245 -19.52 12.74 1.23
N ILE A 246 -19.97 12.57 2.45
CA ILE A 246 -20.81 11.45 2.88
C ILE A 246 -22.25 11.93 2.97
N CYS A 247 -23.14 11.30 2.22
CA CYS A 247 -24.57 11.57 2.26
C CYS A 247 -25.14 11.31 3.66
N SER A 248 -25.82 12.30 4.23
CA SER A 248 -26.40 12.19 5.58
C SER A 248 -27.55 11.17 5.69
N ASN A 249 -28.17 10.80 4.56
CA ASN A 249 -29.34 9.93 4.54
C ASN A 249 -29.00 8.46 4.24
N CYS A 250 -28.17 8.19 3.23
CA CYS A 250 -27.84 6.81 2.80
C CYS A 250 -26.37 6.42 2.98
N SER A 251 -25.53 7.29 3.56
CA SER A 251 -24.09 7.06 3.78
C SER A 251 -23.25 6.83 2.51
N HIS A 252 -23.81 7.04 1.32
CA HIS A 252 -23.04 7.04 0.07
C HIS A 252 -21.94 8.11 0.12
N ALA A 253 -20.73 7.77 -0.27
CA ALA A 253 -19.57 8.64 -0.22
C ALA A 253 -19.03 8.94 -1.62
N THR A 254 -18.64 10.19 -1.86
CA THR A 254 -18.06 10.63 -3.13
C THR A 254 -16.96 11.67 -2.89
N ASN A 255 -15.95 11.68 -3.76
CA ASN A 255 -14.96 12.75 -3.87
C ASN A 255 -15.40 13.85 -4.86
N SER A 256 -16.51 13.65 -5.57
CA SER A 256 -16.98 14.57 -6.62
C SER A 256 -17.81 15.73 -6.06
N PRO A 257 -17.75 16.93 -6.67
CA PRO A 257 -18.48 18.11 -6.22
C PRO A 257 -19.95 18.12 -6.68
N THR A 258 -20.68 17.00 -6.55
CA THR A 258 -22.09 16.89 -6.98
C THR A 258 -23.05 17.67 -6.07
N GLU A 259 -24.12 18.25 -6.60
CA GLU A 259 -25.09 19.03 -5.79
C GLU A 259 -26.02 18.13 -4.96
N SER A 260 -26.32 16.93 -5.46
CA SER A 260 -27.21 15.97 -4.81
C SER A 260 -26.63 14.57 -4.81
N CYS A 261 -27.02 13.76 -3.84
CA CYS A 261 -26.62 12.37 -3.71
C CYS A 261 -27.19 11.57 -4.87
N GLU A 262 -26.36 10.80 -5.55
CA GLU A 262 -26.79 10.04 -6.73
C GLU A 262 -27.81 8.96 -6.39
N GLU A 263 -27.67 8.35 -5.21
CA GLU A 263 -28.56 7.29 -4.70
C GLU A 263 -29.94 7.78 -4.24
N CYS A 264 -29.99 8.78 -3.35
CA CYS A 264 -31.24 9.19 -2.69
C CYS A 264 -31.67 10.63 -2.96
N LYS A 265 -30.94 11.35 -3.82
CA LYS A 265 -31.23 12.72 -4.29
C LYS A 265 -31.26 13.80 -3.20
N THR A 266 -30.86 13.49 -1.96
CA THR A 266 -30.68 14.53 -0.92
C THR A 266 -29.53 15.48 -1.27
N THR A 267 -29.58 16.70 -0.75
CA THR A 267 -28.50 17.70 -0.87
C THR A 267 -27.65 17.79 0.40
N GLU A 268 -27.98 17.00 1.43
CA GLU A 268 -27.28 17.03 2.72
C GLU A 268 -26.08 16.08 2.74
N PHE A 269 -24.89 16.65 2.92
CA PHE A 269 -23.64 15.92 3.02
C PHE A 269 -22.82 16.36 4.23
N ARG A 270 -22.22 15.40 4.91
CA ARG A 270 -21.11 15.62 5.84
C ARG A 270 -19.80 15.57 5.07
N LYS A 271 -18.96 16.58 5.24
CA LYS A 271 -17.58 16.58 4.70
C LYS A 271 -16.64 15.95 5.71
N ILE A 272 -15.74 15.09 5.22
CA ILE A 272 -14.64 14.55 6.01
C ILE A 272 -13.33 14.70 5.23
N THR A 273 -12.23 14.86 5.95
CA THR A 273 -10.89 14.75 5.38
C THR A 273 -10.44 13.30 5.48
N ALA A 274 -9.85 12.76 4.41
CA ALA A 274 -9.51 11.35 4.35
C ALA A 274 -8.20 11.10 3.57
N LEU A 275 -7.55 10.00 3.92
CA LEU A 275 -6.30 9.54 3.32
C LEU A 275 -6.55 8.32 2.43
N GLU A 276 -6.26 8.45 1.14
CA GLU A 276 -6.27 7.34 0.19
C GLU A 276 -5.19 6.31 0.56
N VAL A 277 -5.58 5.07 0.82
CA VAL A 277 -4.68 3.95 1.18
C VAL A 277 -4.61 2.85 0.12
N GLY A 278 -5.53 2.88 -0.85
CA GLY A 278 -5.58 1.95 -1.96
C GLY A 278 -6.40 2.49 -3.13
N HIS A 279 -6.13 1.95 -4.32
CA HIS A 279 -6.81 2.32 -5.55
C HIS A 279 -6.94 1.09 -6.44
N THR A 280 -8.12 0.89 -7.01
CA THR A 280 -8.42 -0.22 -7.92
C THR A 280 -8.97 0.30 -9.24
N PHE A 281 -8.47 -0.21 -10.36
CA PHE A 281 -8.86 0.20 -11.71
C PHE A 281 -9.27 -1.01 -12.55
N LEU A 282 -10.43 -0.90 -13.21
CA LEU A 282 -10.82 -1.78 -14.30
C LEU A 282 -10.30 -1.17 -15.60
N LEU A 283 -9.21 -1.69 -16.15
CA LEU A 283 -8.47 -1.05 -17.24
C LEU A 283 -9.02 -1.40 -18.62
N GLY A 284 -9.86 -2.43 -18.72
CA GLY A 284 -10.30 -2.94 -20.02
C GLY A 284 -9.12 -3.53 -20.77
N ASP A 285 -8.99 -3.19 -22.05
CA ASP A 285 -7.89 -3.62 -22.91
C ASP A 285 -6.81 -2.54 -23.12
N ARG A 286 -6.82 -1.48 -22.29
CA ARG A 286 -5.94 -0.30 -22.45
C ARG A 286 -4.46 -0.64 -22.61
N TYR A 287 -3.96 -1.61 -21.84
CA TYR A 287 -2.56 -2.03 -21.88
C TYR A 287 -2.35 -3.29 -22.72
N THR A 288 -3.33 -4.19 -22.71
CA THR A 288 -3.23 -5.50 -23.35
C THR A 288 -3.35 -5.40 -24.87
N SER A 289 -4.18 -4.50 -25.40
CA SER A 289 -4.30 -4.26 -26.85
C SER A 289 -3.01 -3.68 -27.47
N PRO A 290 -2.41 -2.58 -26.95
CA PRO A 290 -1.15 -2.06 -27.50
C PRO A 290 0.03 -3.02 -27.38
N LEU A 291 0.08 -3.82 -26.31
CA LEU A 291 1.17 -4.76 -26.04
C LEU A 291 0.93 -6.16 -26.61
N ARG A 292 -0.25 -6.40 -27.21
CA ARG A 292 -0.67 -7.69 -27.78
C ARG A 292 -0.68 -8.83 -26.76
N ALA A 293 -1.10 -8.53 -25.53
CA ALA A 293 -1.38 -9.54 -24.51
C ALA A 293 -2.76 -10.15 -24.78
N VAL A 294 -2.75 -11.30 -25.47
CA VAL A 294 -3.95 -11.93 -26.03
C VAL A 294 -4.15 -13.35 -25.52
N PHE A 295 -5.39 -13.85 -25.62
CA PHE A 295 -5.75 -15.23 -25.35
C PHE A 295 -6.61 -15.82 -26.47
N LYS A 296 -6.73 -17.15 -26.49
CA LYS A 296 -7.63 -17.93 -27.33
C LYS A 296 -8.95 -18.17 -26.59
N ASP A 297 -10.03 -17.65 -27.14
CA ASP A 297 -11.37 -17.84 -26.60
C ASP A 297 -11.94 -19.23 -26.93
N LYS A 298 -13.20 -19.47 -26.55
CA LYS A 298 -13.91 -20.74 -26.77
C LYS A 298 -14.07 -21.10 -28.26
N ASN A 299 -14.01 -20.11 -29.14
CA ASN A 299 -14.12 -20.26 -30.59
C ASN A 299 -12.74 -20.31 -31.28
N GLN A 300 -11.64 -20.37 -30.52
CA GLN A 300 -10.26 -20.28 -30.99
C GLN A 300 -9.90 -18.94 -31.65
N GLU A 301 -10.69 -17.90 -31.39
CA GLU A 301 -10.40 -16.53 -31.80
C GLU A 301 -9.39 -15.90 -30.85
N THR A 302 -8.49 -15.09 -31.41
CA THR A 302 -7.51 -14.34 -30.60
C THR A 302 -8.15 -13.04 -30.13
N LYS A 303 -8.26 -12.84 -28.81
CA LYS A 303 -8.83 -11.63 -28.20
C LYS A 303 -7.85 -11.02 -27.19
N PRO A 304 -7.83 -9.68 -27.03
CA PRO A 304 -7.05 -9.05 -25.96
C PRO A 304 -7.59 -9.49 -24.60
N LEU A 305 -6.70 -9.66 -23.63
CA LEU A 305 -7.08 -9.89 -22.24
C LEU A 305 -7.75 -8.64 -21.66
N ILE A 306 -8.77 -8.82 -20.82
CA ILE A 306 -9.32 -7.73 -20.02
C ILE A 306 -8.50 -7.62 -18.74
N MET A 307 -7.97 -6.44 -18.46
CA MET A 307 -7.05 -6.21 -17.35
C MET A 307 -7.65 -5.31 -16.29
N SER A 308 -7.29 -5.58 -15.04
CA SER A 308 -7.52 -4.68 -13.90
C SER A 308 -6.24 -4.56 -13.06
N SER A 309 -6.06 -3.44 -12.38
CA SER A 309 -4.94 -3.22 -11.45
C SER A 309 -5.45 -2.81 -10.07
N TYR A 310 -4.77 -3.30 -9.03
CA TYR A 310 -5.20 -3.11 -7.64
C TYR A 310 -3.98 -2.77 -6.78
N GLY A 311 -3.91 -1.53 -6.30
CA GLY A 311 -2.82 -0.99 -5.49
C GLY A 311 -3.18 -0.87 -4.00
N LEU A 312 -2.24 -1.20 -3.11
CA LEU A 312 -2.29 -0.88 -1.68
C LEU A 312 -0.95 -0.28 -1.27
N GLY A 313 -0.95 0.96 -0.77
CA GLY A 313 0.25 1.61 -0.27
C GLY A 313 0.62 1.12 1.13
N LEU A 314 1.38 0.03 1.25
CA LEU A 314 1.66 -0.60 2.56
C LEU A 314 2.42 0.33 3.52
N SER A 315 3.38 1.12 3.02
CA SER A 315 4.04 2.16 3.83
C SER A 315 3.04 3.18 4.39
N ARG A 316 2.09 3.60 3.55
CA ARG A 316 1.05 4.55 3.89
C ARG A 316 0.04 3.94 4.88
N ILE A 317 -0.42 2.71 4.65
CA ILE A 317 -1.31 1.97 5.56
C ILE A 317 -0.67 1.80 6.93
N LEU A 318 0.62 1.49 7.00
CA LEU A 318 1.33 1.37 8.27
C LEU A 318 1.30 2.68 9.06
N ALA A 319 1.54 3.82 8.40
CA ALA A 319 1.44 5.12 9.03
C ALA A 319 0.00 5.53 9.35
N ALA A 320 -0.98 5.17 8.51
CA ALA A 320 -2.41 5.40 8.76
C ALA A 320 -2.88 4.67 10.02
N CYS A 321 -2.41 3.45 10.26
CA CYS A 321 -2.67 2.74 11.54
C CYS A 321 -2.18 3.56 12.73
N VAL A 322 -0.97 4.13 12.64
CA VAL A 322 -0.42 4.97 13.72
C VAL A 322 -1.24 6.27 13.84
N GLU A 323 -1.57 6.92 12.73
CA GLU A 323 -2.33 8.17 12.73
C GLU A 323 -3.73 8.00 13.36
N SER A 324 -4.48 6.99 12.94
CA SER A 324 -5.88 6.84 13.33
C SER A 324 -6.07 6.19 14.70
N LEU A 325 -5.16 5.30 15.13
CA LEU A 325 -5.38 4.49 16.34
C LEU A 325 -4.57 4.96 17.55
N SER A 326 -3.51 5.74 17.33
CA SER A 326 -2.60 6.16 18.40
C SER A 326 -3.10 7.39 19.13
N THR A 327 -2.69 7.47 20.40
CA THR A 327 -2.79 8.71 21.20
C THR A 327 -1.71 9.70 20.76
N GLU A 328 -1.76 10.93 21.26
CA GLU A 328 -0.74 11.97 20.97
C GLU A 328 0.69 11.60 21.36
N SER A 329 0.87 10.64 22.30
CA SER A 329 2.19 10.29 22.85
C SER A 329 2.56 8.82 22.75
N ASN A 330 1.62 7.93 22.41
CA ASN A 330 1.86 6.48 22.37
C ASN A 330 1.29 5.85 21.11
N ILE A 331 2.10 5.02 20.46
CA ILE A 331 1.67 4.22 19.31
C ILE A 331 0.79 3.06 19.77
N ASN A 332 -0.42 3.00 19.22
CA ASN A 332 -1.33 1.86 19.40
C ASN A 332 -1.36 1.02 18.13
N TRP A 333 -0.64 -0.10 18.15
CA TRP A 333 -0.62 -1.01 17.01
C TRP A 333 -1.90 -1.87 16.95
N PRO A 334 -2.51 -2.07 15.78
CA PRO A 334 -3.43 -3.18 15.58
C PRO A 334 -2.74 -4.50 15.92
N TYR A 335 -3.46 -5.41 16.57
CA TYR A 335 -2.89 -6.68 17.04
C TYR A 335 -2.24 -7.49 15.91
N ALA A 336 -2.81 -7.44 14.70
CA ALA A 336 -2.31 -8.13 13.51
C ALA A 336 -0.88 -7.71 13.14
N ILE A 337 -0.53 -6.43 13.32
CA ILE A 337 0.75 -5.86 12.87
C ILE A 337 1.66 -5.38 14.00
N ALA A 338 1.22 -5.46 15.25
CA ALA A 338 2.04 -5.09 16.42
C ALA A 338 3.41 -5.78 16.36
N PRO A 339 4.55 -5.05 16.44
CA PRO A 339 5.88 -5.65 16.32
C PRO A 339 6.04 -6.86 17.26
N TYR A 340 5.72 -6.68 18.53
CA TYR A 340 5.62 -7.74 19.53
C TYR A 340 4.23 -7.72 20.17
N LYS A 341 3.71 -8.90 20.50
CA LYS A 341 2.38 -9.04 21.13
C LYS A 341 2.45 -8.85 22.65
N ILE A 342 3.59 -9.18 23.24
CA ILE A 342 3.83 -9.17 24.69
C ILE A 342 5.24 -8.62 24.92
N VAL A 343 5.35 -7.71 25.90
CA VAL A 343 6.62 -7.22 26.43
C VAL A 343 6.66 -7.62 27.91
N ILE A 344 7.73 -8.29 28.34
CA ILE A 344 7.91 -8.71 29.72
C ILE A 344 8.86 -7.72 30.40
N ILE A 345 8.37 -7.05 31.44
CA ILE A 345 9.15 -6.14 32.27
C ILE A 345 9.28 -6.80 33.65
N PRO A 346 10.45 -7.38 34.01
CA PRO A 346 10.63 -7.97 35.32
C PRO A 346 10.57 -6.88 36.39
N ALA A 347 10.00 -7.21 37.55
CA ALA A 347 10.05 -6.33 38.71
C ALA A 347 11.50 -6.03 39.08
N LYS A 348 11.77 -4.80 39.53
CA LYS A 348 13.08 -4.44 40.09
C LYS A 348 13.30 -5.31 41.33
N VAL A 349 14.25 -6.24 41.27
CA VAL A 349 14.70 -6.98 42.46
C VAL A 349 15.45 -5.97 43.33
N SER A 350 14.75 -5.27 44.21
CA SER A 350 15.39 -4.66 45.37
C SER A 350 15.98 -5.81 46.18
N ALA A 351 17.25 -5.70 46.58
CA ALA A 351 17.93 -6.69 47.40
C ALA A 351 17.11 -6.96 48.67
N ILE A 352 16.32 -8.05 48.66
CA ILE A 352 15.78 -8.68 49.86
C ILE A 352 16.84 -9.70 50.28
N TYR A 353 18.01 -9.22 50.69
CA TYR A 353 19.03 -9.97 51.43
C TYR A 353 19.98 -8.94 52.06
N ASP A 354 19.50 -8.28 53.10
CA ASP A 354 20.31 -7.70 54.17
C ASP A 354 19.41 -7.64 55.42
N SER A 355 19.25 -8.80 56.07
CA SER A 355 18.76 -8.92 57.45
C SER A 355 19.34 -10.18 58.07
#